data_AF-A0A1I7LI79-F1
#
_entry.id   AF-A0A1I7LI79-F1
#
_cell.length_a   1.000
_cell.length_b   1.000
_cell.length_c   1.000
_cell.angle_alpha   90.00
_cell.angle_beta   90.00
_cell.angle_gamma   90.00
#
_symmetry.space_group_name_H-M   'P 1'
#
loop_
_entity.id
_entity.type
_entity.pdbx_description
1 polymer ?
#
loop_
_entity_poly.entity_id
_entity_poly.type
_entity_poly.pdbx_seq_one_letter_code
_entity_poly.pdbx_strand_id
1 'polypeptide(L)'
;DASPNLTLRTGFAYETSPIDFRNRSVRLPDGDRYIASVGASYRWSRQLTLNLAYSHFFLDRSRILAGLGRDYNVGNIAFAGVVDSSADIVSVGFRYVFGAPPAPAPAPLVRKW
;
A
#
# COMPACT_ATOMS: atom_id res chain seq x y z
N ASP A 1 9.84 13.04 13.62
CA ASP A 1 9.69 14.18 12.70
C ASP A 1 11.04 14.62 12.17
N ALA A 2 11.11 15.02 10.89
CA ALA A 2 12.34 15.51 10.26
C ALA A 2 12.59 16.99 10.58
N SER A 3 11.52 17.76 10.80
CA SER A 3 11.54 19.12 11.36
C SER A 3 10.21 19.41 12.09
N PRO A 4 10.05 20.54 12.82
CA PRO A 4 8.81 20.83 13.56
C PRO A 4 7.52 20.81 12.71
N ASN A 5 7.65 21.11 11.42
CA ASN A 5 6.54 21.19 10.48
C ASN A 5 6.51 20.02 9.49
N LEU A 6 7.55 19.19 9.41
CA LEU A 6 7.66 18.11 8.43
C LEU A 6 7.81 16.75 9.11
N THR A 7 6.85 15.88 8.87
CA THR A 7 6.90 14.46 9.26
C THR A 7 7.07 13.61 8.02
N LEU A 8 8.16 12.85 7.96
CA LEU A 8 8.37 11.82 6.94
C LEU A 8 7.95 10.45 7.47
N ARG A 9 7.41 9.61 6.58
CA ARG A 9 7.00 8.23 6.86
C ARG A 9 7.51 7.32 5.76
N THR A 10 7.90 6.12 6.17
CA THR A 10 8.23 5.01 5.27
C THR A 10 7.50 3.78 5.77
N GLY A 11 7.18 2.86 4.86
CA GLY A 11 6.47 1.63 5.19
C GLY A 11 6.94 0.48 4.32
N PHE A 12 6.88 -0.71 4.88
CA PHE A 12 7.05 -1.97 4.17
C PHE A 12 5.99 -2.95 4.66
N ALA A 13 5.37 -3.69 3.74
CA ALA A 13 4.44 -4.76 4.06
C ALA A 13 4.67 -5.96 3.14
N TYR A 14 4.36 -7.14 3.65
CA TYR A 14 4.26 -8.36 2.86
C TYR A 14 2.85 -8.93 3.05
N GLU A 15 2.23 -9.32 1.95
CA GLU A 15 0.86 -9.84 1.91
C GLU A 15 0.87 -11.15 1.11
N THR A 16 0.35 -12.21 1.73
CA THR A 16 0.17 -13.52 1.09
C THR A 16 -1.18 -13.56 0.39
N SER A 17 -1.20 -14.00 -0.87
CA SER A 17 -2.43 -14.16 -1.63
C SER A 17 -3.25 -15.34 -1.11
N PRO A 18 -4.58 -15.21 -0.97
CA PRO A 18 -5.44 -16.34 -0.68
C PRO A 18 -5.66 -17.24 -1.91
N ILE A 19 -5.15 -16.87 -3.10
CA ILE A 19 -5.34 -17.59 -4.36
C ILE A 19 -4.08 -18.38 -4.70
N ASP A 20 -4.22 -19.70 -4.74
CA ASP A 20 -3.15 -20.60 -5.14
C ASP A 20 -3.17 -20.89 -6.66
N PHE A 21 -2.19 -21.68 -7.11
CA PHE A 21 -2.05 -22.06 -8.51
C PHE A 21 -3.25 -22.84 -9.09
N ARG A 22 -4.01 -23.56 -8.26
CA ARG A 22 -5.12 -24.41 -8.73
C ARG A 22 -6.31 -23.55 -9.18
N ASN A 23 -6.57 -22.47 -8.42
CA ASN A 23 -7.75 -21.62 -8.60
C ASN A 23 -7.46 -20.27 -9.28
N ARG A 24 -6.18 -19.93 -9.51
CA ARG A 24 -5.81 -18.68 -10.17
C ARG A 24 -6.38 -18.60 -11.58
N SER A 25 -6.94 -17.44 -11.91
CA SER A 25 -7.60 -17.19 -13.18
C SER A 25 -7.05 -15.96 -13.88
N VAL A 26 -7.29 -15.85 -15.19
CA VAL A 26 -6.95 -14.64 -15.96
C VAL A 26 -7.73 -13.41 -15.46
N ARG A 27 -8.91 -13.63 -14.87
CA ARG A 27 -9.76 -12.55 -14.33
C ARG A 27 -9.24 -11.99 -13.01
N LEU A 28 -8.54 -12.81 -12.23
CA LEU A 28 -7.96 -12.41 -10.95
C LEU A 28 -6.59 -13.09 -10.80
N PRO A 29 -5.55 -12.55 -11.47
CA PRO A 29 -4.21 -13.12 -11.48
C PRO A 29 -3.43 -12.67 -10.23
N ASP A 30 -3.99 -12.96 -9.05
CA ASP A 30 -3.45 -12.50 -7.77
C ASP A 30 -2.23 -13.33 -7.34
N GLY A 31 -1.30 -12.70 -6.63
CA GLY A 31 -0.09 -13.33 -6.13
C GLY A 31 0.40 -12.62 -4.88
N ASP A 32 1.32 -13.28 -4.18
CA ASP A 32 1.99 -12.68 -3.03
C ASP A 32 2.66 -11.38 -3.45
N ARG A 33 2.69 -10.41 -2.54
CA ARG A 33 3.20 -9.09 -2.85
C ARG A 33 3.92 -8.47 -1.68
N TYR A 34 4.91 -7.65 -2.01
CA TYR A 34 5.51 -6.72 -1.08
C TYR A 34 5.20 -5.28 -1.49
N ILE A 35 4.98 -4.44 -0.49
CA ILE A 35 4.57 -3.05 -0.68
C ILE A 35 5.64 -2.18 -0.05
N ALA A 36 6.22 -1.28 -0.83
CA ALA A 36 7.12 -0.26 -0.33
C ALA A 36 6.44 1.10 -0.41
N SER A 37 6.43 1.85 0.69
CA SER A 37 5.71 3.11 0.80
C SER A 37 6.60 4.22 1.35
N VAL A 38 6.39 5.43 0.84
CA VAL A 38 6.98 6.66 1.35
C VAL A 38 5.93 7.76 1.42
N GLY A 39 6.04 8.66 2.38
CA GLY A 39 5.09 9.75 2.50
C GLY A 39 5.59 10.88 3.40
N ALA A 40 4.90 12.01 3.29
CA ALA A 40 5.19 13.21 4.05
C ALA A 40 3.89 13.87 4.52
N SER A 41 3.93 14.44 5.71
CA SER A 41 2.95 15.41 6.20
C SER A 41 3.64 16.73 6.45
N TYR A 42 3.07 17.81 5.93
CA TYR A 42 3.55 19.17 6.15
C TYR A 42 2.50 20.01 6.89
N ARG A 43 2.88 20.53 8.05
CA ARG A 43 2.07 21.43 8.85
C ARG A 43 2.17 22.85 8.27
N TRP A 44 1.21 23.21 7.43
CA TRP A 44 1.14 24.54 6.82
C TRP A 44 0.80 25.63 7.83
N SER A 45 -0.08 25.33 8.79
CA SER A 45 -0.42 26.20 9.91
C SER A 45 -0.78 25.37 11.15
N ARG A 46 -1.10 26.01 12.29
CA ARG A 46 -1.54 25.26 13.47
C ARG A 46 -2.85 24.48 13.22
N GLN A 47 -3.64 24.88 12.23
CA GLN A 47 -4.91 24.26 11.86
C GLN A 47 -4.82 23.37 10.63
N LEU A 48 -3.94 23.67 9.66
CA LEU A 48 -3.88 22.98 8.37
C LEU A 48 -2.64 22.09 8.25
N THR A 49 -2.86 20.82 7.93
CA THR A 49 -1.82 19.85 7.57
C THR A 49 -2.07 19.29 6.18
N LEU A 50 -1.05 19.24 5.34
CA LEU A 50 -1.07 18.63 4.01
C LEU A 50 -0.38 17.27 4.06
N ASN A 51 -0.87 16.30 3.31
CA ASN A 51 -0.35 14.94 3.25
C ASN A 51 -0.11 14.53 1.80
N LEU A 52 1.02 13.87 1.57
CA LEU A 52 1.38 13.25 0.30
C LEU A 52 1.96 11.86 0.59
N ALA A 53 1.56 10.85 -0.16
CA ALA A 53 2.13 9.51 -0.05
C ALA A 53 2.19 8.81 -1.42
N TYR A 54 3.16 7.91 -1.54
CA TYR A 54 3.35 7.02 -2.67
C TYR A 54 3.62 5.60 -2.17
N SER A 55 3.04 4.60 -2.81
CA SER A 55 3.31 3.20 -2.55
C SER A 55 3.46 2.43 -3.85
N HIS A 56 4.48 1.57 -3.92
CA HIS A 56 4.67 0.63 -5.01
C HIS A 56 4.45 -0.80 -4.52
N PHE A 57 3.66 -1.54 -5.28
CA PHE A 57 3.30 -2.92 -5.04
C PHE A 57 4.06 -3.77 -6.04
N PHE A 58 4.93 -4.62 -5.52
CA PHE A 58 5.64 -5.62 -6.30
C PHE A 58 4.94 -6.95 -6.09
N LEU A 59 4.36 -7.52 -7.16
CA LEU A 59 3.69 -8.80 -7.10
C LEU A 59 4.60 -9.88 -7.67
N ASP A 60 4.56 -11.06 -7.07
CA ASP A 60 5.30 -12.20 -7.58
C ASP A 60 4.74 -12.68 -8.91
N ARG A 61 5.64 -13.10 -9.81
CA ARG A 61 5.23 -13.70 -11.08
C ARG A 61 4.46 -14.98 -10.82
N SER A 62 3.28 -15.07 -11.42
CA SER A 62 2.38 -16.20 -11.23
C SER A 62 2.07 -16.91 -12.54
N ARG A 63 1.84 -18.22 -12.46
CA ARG A 63 1.42 -19.04 -13.60
C ARG A 63 -0.07 -19.25 -13.54
N ILE A 64 -0.69 -19.25 -14.72
CA ILE A 64 -2.11 -19.54 -14.90
C ILE A 64 -2.23 -20.69 -15.88
N LEU A 65 -2.97 -21.72 -15.51
CA LEU A 65 -3.34 -22.80 -16.40
C LEU A 65 -4.86 -22.97 -16.39
N ALA A 66 -5.47 -23.04 -17.58
CA ALA A 66 -6.86 -23.41 -17.76
C ALA A 66 -6.99 -24.64 -18.67
N GLY A 67 -8.11 -25.34 -18.58
CA GLY A 67 -8.46 -26.43 -19.49
C GLY A 67 -9.24 -27.56 -18.83
N LEU A 68 -9.50 -28.62 -19.60
CA LEU A 68 -10.17 -29.84 -19.15
C LEU A 68 -9.59 -30.36 -17.83
N GLY A 69 -10.47 -30.62 -16.85
CA GLY A 69 -10.10 -31.19 -15.56
C GLY A 69 -9.37 -30.24 -14.60
N ARG A 70 -9.35 -28.93 -14.86
CA ARG A 70 -8.85 -27.90 -13.93
C ARG A 70 -9.97 -27.08 -13.29
N ASP A 71 -9.71 -26.54 -12.10
CA ASP A 71 -10.66 -25.67 -11.38
C ASP A 71 -10.96 -24.38 -12.16
N TYR A 72 -9.93 -23.73 -12.73
CA TYR A 72 -10.12 -22.68 -13.71
C TYR A 72 -10.29 -23.26 -15.13
N ASN A 73 -11.54 -23.36 -15.59
CA ASN A 73 -11.89 -23.86 -16.92
C ASN A 73 -12.83 -22.88 -17.63
N VAL A 74 -12.52 -22.55 -18.89
CA VAL A 74 -13.33 -21.69 -19.75
C VAL A 74 -13.71 -22.49 -21.00
N GLY A 75 -14.79 -23.26 -20.91
CA GLY A 75 -15.31 -24.04 -22.03
C GLY A 75 -14.35 -25.10 -22.57
N ASN A 76 -13.55 -25.73 -21.70
CA ASN A 76 -12.54 -26.73 -22.04
C ASN A 76 -11.39 -26.24 -22.93
N ILE A 77 -11.25 -24.91 -23.08
CA ILE A 77 -10.16 -24.30 -23.82
C ILE A 77 -8.89 -24.35 -22.95
N ALA A 78 -7.82 -24.92 -23.51
CA ALA A 78 -6.53 -24.92 -22.86
C ALA A 78 -5.92 -23.51 -22.92
N PHE A 79 -5.45 -23.02 -21.78
CA PHE A 79 -4.70 -21.77 -21.67
C PHE A 79 -3.50 -21.98 -20.75
N ALA A 80 -2.36 -21.41 -21.11
CA ALA A 80 -1.17 -21.37 -20.27
C ALA A 80 -0.53 -19.99 -20.40
N GLY A 81 -0.29 -19.33 -19.26
CA GLY A 81 0.28 -17.99 -19.23
C GLY A 81 1.10 -17.73 -17.97
N VAL A 82 1.98 -16.75 -18.08
CA VAL A 82 2.70 -16.16 -16.95
C VAL A 82 2.24 -14.72 -16.82
N VAL A 83 1.91 -14.31 -15.60
CA VAL A 83 1.54 -12.93 -15.27
C VAL A 83 2.67 -12.31 -14.49
N ASP A 84 3.04 -11.10 -14.90
CA ASP A 84 3.91 -10.18 -14.19
C ASP A 84 3.10 -8.90 -13.95
N SER A 85 3.10 -8.38 -12.74
CA SER A 85 2.20 -7.28 -12.35
C SER A 85 2.82 -6.41 -11.28
N SER A 86 2.50 -5.12 -11.34
CA SER A 86 2.84 -4.13 -10.34
C SER A 86 1.71 -3.12 -10.21
N ALA A 87 1.67 -2.40 -9.09
CA ALA A 87 0.72 -1.30 -8.92
C ALA A 87 1.35 -0.12 -8.19
N ASP A 88 0.89 1.08 -8.52
CA ASP A 88 1.33 2.33 -7.94
C ASP A 88 0.14 3.07 -7.34
N ILE A 89 0.26 3.49 -6.08
CA ILE A 89 -0.75 4.30 -5.39
C ILE A 89 -0.13 5.65 -5.06
N VAL A 90 -0.76 6.72 -5.56
CA VAL A 90 -0.45 8.11 -5.18
C VAL A 90 -1.61 8.64 -4.37
N SER A 91 -1.32 9.26 -3.22
CA SER A 91 -2.32 9.82 -2.32
C SER A 91 -1.98 11.25 -1.96
N VAL A 92 -2.97 12.13 -2.06
CA VAL A 92 -2.92 13.51 -1.58
C VAL A 92 -4.08 13.73 -0.62
N GLY A 93 -3.86 14.51 0.42
CA GLY A 93 -4.91 14.83 1.36
C GLY A 93 -4.56 16.02 2.22
N PHE A 94 -5.55 16.53 2.94
CA PHE A 94 -5.34 17.57 3.94
C PHE A 94 -6.19 17.29 5.16
N ARG A 95 -5.79 17.88 6.29
CA ARG A 95 -6.55 17.90 7.53
C ARG A 95 -6.64 19.33 8.01
N TYR A 96 -7.85 19.76 8.34
CA TYR A 96 -8.11 21.06 8.95
C TYR A 96 -8.71 20.87 10.35
N VAL A 97 -8.23 21.64 11.32
CA VAL A 97 -8.76 21.67 12.69
C VAL A 97 -9.48 23.00 12.91
N PHE A 98 -10.76 22.96 13.25
CA PHE A 98 -11.55 24.14 13.57
C PHE A 98 -11.27 24.62 15.00
N GLY A 99 -11.24 25.94 15.21
CA GLY A 99 -10.97 26.56 16.51
C GLY A 99 -9.47 26.75 16.82
N ALA A 100 -9.18 27.18 18.05
CA ALA A 100 -7.81 27.30 18.53
C ALA A 100 -7.26 25.89 18.82
N PRO A 101 -6.17 25.46 18.17
CA PRO A 101 -5.58 24.17 18.46
C PRO A 101 -5.08 24.12 19.91
N PRO A 102 -5.23 22.99 20.61
CA PRO A 102 -4.78 22.86 21.99
C PRO A 102 -3.31 23.23 22.11
N ALA A 103 -2.95 23.88 23.22
CA ALA A 103 -1.58 24.26 23.50
C ALA A 103 -0.66 23.03 23.38
N PRO A 104 0.56 23.17 22.84
CA PRO A 104 1.51 22.06 22.77
C PRO A 104 1.65 21.45 24.17
N ALA A 105 1.58 20.13 24.26
CA ALA A 105 1.87 19.47 25.53
C ALA A 105 3.27 19.91 26.00
N PRO A 106 3.45 20.27 27.28
CA PRO A 106 4.75 20.65 27.80
C PRO A 106 5.75 19.53 27.50
N ALA A 107 6.95 19.90 27.02
CA ALA A 107 7.99 18.93 26.75
C ALA A 107 8.24 18.10 28.02
N PRO A 108 8.36 16.76 27.90
CA PRO A 108 8.54 15.92 29.08
C PRO A 108 9.79 16.37 29.85
N LEU A 109 9.60 16.69 31.13
CA LEU A 109 10.66 17.15 32.05
C LEU A 109 11.80 16.14 32.20
N VAL A 110 11.56 14.87 31.85
CA VAL A 110 12.55 13.81 31.89
C VAL A 110 12.67 13.20 30.51
N ARG A 111 13.84 13.37 29.89
CA ARG A 111 14.28 12.58 28.73
C ARG A 111 15.16 11.47 29.29
N LYS A 112 14.76 10.20 29.14
CA LYS A 112 15.63 9.07 29.48
C LYS A 112 16.74 9.02 28.43
N TRP A 113 17.99 9.12 28.90
CA TRP A 113 19.21 8.92 28.11
C TRP A 113 19.50 7.43 28.02
#